data_AF-A0A7R7W618-F1
#
_entry.id   AF-A0A7R7W618-F1
#
_cell.length_a   1.000
_cell.length_b   1.000
_cell.length_c   1.000
_cell.angle_alpha   90.00
_cell.angle_beta   90.00
_cell.angle_gamma   90.00
#
_symmetry.space_group_name_H-M   'P 1'
#
loop_
_entity.id
_entity.type
_entity.pdbx_description
1 polymer ?
#
loop_
_entity_poly.entity_id
_entity_poly.type
_entity_poly.pdbx_seq_one_letter_code
_entity_poly.pdbx_strand_id
1 'polypeptide(L)'
;MRVMCEPSLPLRDQILANLRFLFGNNVDFVTCNGGHGNDVAVFAYKWGIYGEWVKVMQALGPSWERALRKLLDFSSRCVQDFLPNQVMEDLQTCHISLPQYIEESNTF
;
A
#
# COMPACT_ATOMS: atom_id res chain seq x y z
N MET A 1 0.18 23.35 4.64
CA MET A 1 0.16 21.88 4.46
C MET A 1 -0.33 21.61 3.04
N ARG A 2 0.56 21.19 2.12
CA ARG A 2 0.16 20.80 0.76
C ARG A 2 -0.01 19.29 0.74
N VAL A 3 -1.26 18.82 0.63
CA VAL A 3 -1.57 17.42 0.33
C VAL A 3 -1.25 17.24 -1.15
N MET A 4 -0.17 16.53 -1.47
CA MET A 4 0.22 16.28 -2.86
C MET A 4 -0.58 15.09 -3.41
N CYS A 5 -1.13 15.27 -4.61
CA CYS A 5 -1.97 14.30 -5.32
C CYS A 5 -1.28 12.95 -5.54
N GLU A 6 -2.16 11.95 -5.69
CA GLU A 6 -1.94 10.54 -5.40
C GLU A 6 -0.80 9.84 -6.16
N PRO A 7 -0.17 8.83 -5.54
CA PRO A 7 0.71 7.90 -6.24
C PRO A 7 -0.08 7.23 -7.35
N SER A 8 0.57 6.87 -8.47
CA SER A 8 -0.01 6.00 -9.49
C SER A 8 -0.83 4.89 -8.82
N LEU A 9 -2.13 4.86 -9.12
CA LEU A 9 -3.15 4.03 -8.46
C LEU A 9 -2.69 2.61 -8.06
N PRO A 10 -1.87 1.86 -8.85
CA PRO A 10 -1.40 0.53 -8.44
C PRO A 10 -0.55 0.49 -7.16
N LEU A 11 0.29 1.51 -6.91
CA LEU A 11 1.22 1.49 -5.78
C LEU A 11 0.49 1.78 -4.46
N ARG A 12 -0.41 2.77 -4.49
CA ARG A 12 -1.22 3.14 -3.32
C ARG A 12 -2.12 1.97 -2.90
N ASP A 13 -2.78 1.33 -3.85
CA ASP A 13 -3.70 0.24 -3.56
C ASP A 13 -2.99 -0.99 -2.98
N GLN A 14 -1.80 -1.33 -3.49
CA GLN A 14 -0.98 -2.40 -2.92
C GLN A 14 -0.54 -2.11 -1.48
N ILE A 15 -0.09 -0.88 -1.22
CA ILE A 15 0.27 -0.46 0.14
C ILE A 15 -0.95 -0.55 1.06
N LEU A 16 -2.10 -0.02 0.64
CA LEU A 16 -3.33 -0.08 1.43
C LEU A 16 -3.80 -1.51 1.65
N ALA A 17 -3.70 -2.39 0.65
CA ALA A 17 -4.05 -3.80 0.81
C ALA A 17 -3.20 -4.48 1.89
N ASN A 18 -1.88 -4.29 1.85
CA ASN A 18 -0.98 -4.83 2.87
C ASN A 18 -1.28 -4.25 4.26
N LEU A 19 -1.46 -2.93 4.36
CA LEU A 19 -1.77 -2.28 5.65
C LEU A 19 -3.12 -2.75 6.21
N ARG A 20 -4.13 -2.94 5.35
CA ARG A 20 -5.45 -3.44 5.76
C ARG A 20 -5.39 -4.88 6.23
N PHE A 21 -4.59 -5.71 5.57
CA PHE A 21 -4.33 -7.07 6.01
C PHE A 21 -3.68 -7.11 7.40
N LEU A 22 -2.66 -6.26 7.62
CA LEU A 22 -1.89 -6.25 8.88
C LEU A 22 -2.63 -5.58 10.05
N PHE A 23 -3.41 -4.53 9.79
CA PHE A 23 -3.92 -3.64 10.85
C PHE A 23 -5.44 -3.39 10.79
N GLY A 24 -6.15 -4.01 9.85
CA GLY A 24 -7.60 -3.86 9.65
C GLY A 24 -7.99 -2.73 8.70
N ASN A 25 -9.29 -2.60 8.40
CA ASN A 25 -9.77 -1.72 7.33
C ASN A 25 -9.60 -0.21 7.58
N ASN A 26 -9.46 0.21 8.83
CA ASN A 26 -9.37 1.63 9.23
C ASN A 26 -7.91 2.10 9.24
N VAL A 27 -7.28 2.05 8.08
CA VAL A 27 -5.88 2.45 7.87
C VAL A 27 -5.77 3.39 6.68
N ASP A 28 -4.83 4.32 6.79
CA ASP A 28 -4.40 5.14 5.66
C ASP A 28 -2.94 5.57 5.86
N PHE A 29 -2.36 6.20 4.86
CA PHE A 29 -1.03 6.79 4.97
C PHE A 29 -0.97 8.18 4.36
N VAL A 30 -0.06 8.99 4.90
CA VAL A 30 0.16 10.36 4.44
C VAL A 30 1.63 10.58 4.12
N THR A 31 1.86 11.42 3.12
CA THR A 31 3.19 11.79 2.65
C THR A 31 3.49 13.24 3.06
N CYS A 32 4.66 13.46 3.64
CA CYS A 32 5.13 14.75 4.15
C CYS A 32 6.51 15.08 3.57
N ASN A 33 6.67 16.28 3.01
CA ASN A 33 7.99 16.77 2.66
C ASN A 33 8.72 17.24 3.94
N GLY A 34 9.94 16.76 4.15
CA GLY A 34 10.82 17.25 5.19
C GLY A 34 11.20 18.71 4.90
N GLY A 35 11.01 19.61 5.87
CA GLY A 35 11.35 21.03 5.70
C GLY A 35 12.85 21.32 5.57
N HIS A 36 13.71 20.37 5.94
CA HIS A 36 15.17 20.49 5.89
C HIS A 36 15.79 19.27 5.21
N GLY A 37 15.77 19.27 3.88
CA GLY A 37 16.29 18.21 3.03
C GLY A 37 15.27 17.80 1.97
N ASN A 38 15.73 17.30 0.83
CA ASN A 38 14.85 16.74 -0.20
C ASN A 38 14.19 15.41 0.22
N ASP A 39 14.16 15.11 1.52
CA ASP A 39 13.61 13.87 2.04
C ASP A 39 12.11 13.98 2.23
N VAL A 40 11.44 12.93 1.80
CA VAL A 40 10.00 12.73 1.91
C VAL A 40 9.76 11.60 2.89
N ALA A 41 8.91 11.88 3.88
CA ALA A 41 8.45 10.91 4.86
C ALA A 41 7.05 10.43 4.47
N VAL A 42 6.82 9.13 4.59
CA VAL A 42 5.48 8.55 4.51
C VAL A 42 5.17 7.89 5.84
N PHE A 43 4.00 8.18 6.39
CA PHE A 43 3.54 7.64 7.66
C PHE A 43 2.22 6.92 7.45
N ALA A 44 2.17 5.63 7.82
CA ALA A 44 0.93 4.87 7.88
C ALA A 44 0.33 4.94 9.27
N TYR A 45 -0.98 5.13 9.34
CA TYR A 45 -1.77 5.24 10.55
C TYR A 45 -2.93 4.25 10.54
N LYS A 46 -3.34 3.83 11.73
CA LYS A 46 -4.60 3.12 11.96
C LYS A 46 -5.47 3.88 12.96
N TRP A 47 -6.78 3.74 12.84
CA TRP A 47 -7.70 4.21 13.88
C TRP A 47 -7.66 3.26 15.07
N GLY A 48 -7.27 3.78 16.22
CA GLY A 48 -7.18 3.07 17.50
C GLY A 48 -8.54 2.88 18.16
N ILE A 49 -8.59 1.96 19.12
CA ILE A 49 -9.80 1.66 19.88
C ILE A 49 -10.22 2.80 20.83
N TYR A 50 -9.32 3.75 21.11
CA TYR A 50 -9.58 4.91 21.96
C TYR A 50 -9.92 6.17 21.16
N GLY A 51 -10.17 6.04 19.85
CA GLY A 51 -10.56 7.16 18.98
C GLY A 51 -9.40 8.03 18.53
N GLU A 52 -8.21 7.45 18.37
CA GLU A 52 -6.97 8.14 18.01
C GLU A 52 -6.31 7.56 16.74
N TRP A 53 -5.60 8.39 15.98
CA TRP A 53 -4.74 7.91 14.90
C TRP A 53 -3.39 7.44 15.45
N VAL A 54 -3.12 6.14 15.36
CA VAL A 54 -1.87 5.52 15.82
C VAL A 54 -0.97 5.25 14.63
N LYS A 55 0.26 5.79 14.65
CA LYS A 55 1.27 5.50 13.63
C LYS A 55 1.70 4.03 13.73
N VAL A 56 1.59 3.29 12.64
CA VAL A 56 1.93 1.86 12.57
C VAL A 56 3.17 1.57 11.73
N MET A 57 3.49 2.44 10.77
CA MET A 57 4.66 2.27 9.91
C MET A 57 5.15 3.63 9.40
N GLN A 58 6.44 3.72 9.09
CA GLN A 58 7.01 4.90 8.46
C GLN A 58 8.12 4.54 7.48
N ALA A 59 8.27 5.34 6.43
CA ALA A 59 9.36 5.23 5.47
C ALA A 59 9.89 6.61 5.10
N LEU A 60 11.19 6.69 4.81
CA LEU A 60 11.87 7.91 4.39
C LEU A 60 12.57 7.66 3.06
N GLY A 61 12.45 8.60 2.13
CA GLY A 61 13.15 8.53 0.85
C GLY A 61 13.40 9.90 0.23
N PRO A 62 14.37 10.03 -0.69
CA PRO A 62 14.72 11.30 -1.33
C PRO A 62 13.64 11.82 -2.31
N SER A 63 12.56 11.06 -2.49
CA SER A 63 11.38 11.44 -3.27
C SER A 63 10.16 10.69 -2.73
N TRP A 64 8.97 11.21 -3.04
CA TRP A 64 7.70 10.57 -2.67
C TRP A 64 7.62 9.13 -3.18
N GLU A 65 8.03 8.87 -4.42
CA GLU A 65 7.99 7.54 -5.02
C GLU A 65 8.94 6.57 -4.30
N ARG A 66 10.16 7.02 -3.98
CA ARG A 66 11.12 6.19 -3.24
C ARG A 66 10.66 5.90 -1.82
N ALA A 67 10.03 6.86 -1.16
CA ALA A 67 9.48 6.68 0.18
C ALA A 67 8.29 5.69 0.17
N LEU A 68 7.40 5.78 -0.82
CA LEU A 68 6.28 4.84 -0.96
C LEU A 68 6.74 3.43 -1.33
N ARG A 69 7.70 3.27 -2.24
CA ARG A 69 8.27 1.95 -2.56
C ARG A 69 8.91 1.29 -1.34
N LYS A 70 9.56 2.08 -0.47
CA LYS A 70 10.07 1.59 0.81
C LYS A 70 8.94 1.18 1.75
N LEU A 71 7.87 1.98 1.84
CA LEU A 71 6.70 1.62 2.64
C LEU A 71 6.06 0.31 2.13
N LEU A 72 5.95 0.15 0.81
CA LEU A 72 5.48 -1.09 0.19
C LEU A 72 6.38 -2.26 0.59
N ASP A 73 7.69 -2.15 0.40
CA ASP A 73 8.65 -3.22 0.75
C ASP A 73 8.53 -3.63 2.22
N PHE A 74 8.45 -2.67 3.15
CA PHE A 74 8.24 -2.95 4.57
C PHE A 74 6.91 -3.68 4.82
N SER A 75 5.82 -3.17 4.27
CA SER A 75 4.50 -3.78 4.44
C SER A 75 4.42 -5.19 3.83
N SER A 76 5.05 -5.41 2.66
CA SER A 76 5.08 -6.71 1.99
C SER A 76 5.87 -7.74 2.79
N ARG A 77 7.01 -7.36 3.38
CA ARG A 77 7.77 -8.25 4.27
C ARG A 77 6.97 -8.64 5.49
N CYS A 78 6.28 -7.70 6.12
CA CYS A 78 5.40 -8.01 7.25
C CYS A 78 4.26 -8.96 6.87
N VAL A 79 3.67 -8.81 5.67
CA VAL A 79 2.66 -9.75 5.16
C VAL A 79 3.27 -11.14 4.94
N GLN A 80 4.45 -11.22 4.33
CA GLN A 80 5.17 -12.48 4.11
C GLN A 80 5.49 -13.19 5.43
N ASP A 81 5.97 -12.45 6.44
CA ASP A 81 6.26 -13.00 7.76
C ASP A 81 5.00 -13.49 8.50
N PHE A 82 3.83 -12.92 8.17
CA PHE A 82 2.55 -13.31 8.76
C PHE A 82 1.94 -14.55 8.08
N LEU A 83 2.24 -14.78 6.80
CA LEU A 83 1.74 -15.92 6.06
C LEU A 83 2.64 -17.14 6.27
N PRO A 84 2.09 -18.34 6.56
CA PRO A 84 2.89 -19.54 6.61
C PRO A 84 3.46 -19.84 5.21
N ASN A 85 4.67 -20.38 5.15
CA ASN A 85 5.40 -20.66 3.90
C ASN A 85 4.54 -21.42 2.86
N GLN A 86 3.68 -22.34 3.29
CA GLN A 86 2.80 -23.11 2.43
C GLN A 86 1.73 -22.26 1.71
N VAL A 87 1.17 -21.24 2.37
CA VAL A 87 0.21 -20.33 1.74
C VAL A 87 0.88 -19.45 0.68
N MET A 88 2.16 -19.12 0.88
CA MET A 88 2.95 -18.37 -0.11
C MET A 88 3.23 -19.20 -1.37
N GLU A 89 3.52 -20.49 -1.23
CA GLU A 89 3.68 -21.42 -2.36
C GLU A 89 2.37 -21.58 -3.13
N ASP A 90 1.25 -21.77 -2.44
CA ASP A 90 -0.06 -21.89 -3.06
C ASP A 90 -0.43 -20.61 -3.83
N LEU A 91 -0.18 -19.42 -3.26
CA LEU A 91 -0.43 -18.14 -3.94
C LEU A 91 0.41 -17.94 -5.20
N GLN A 92 1.64 -18.47 -5.26
CA GLN A 92 2.45 -18.45 -6.49
C GLN A 92 1.84 -19.30 -7.61
N THR A 93 1.07 -20.32 -7.26
CA THR A 93 0.36 -21.18 -8.22
C THR A 93 -1.03 -20.67 -8.59
N CYS A 94 -1.59 -19.72 -7.83
CA CYS A 94 -2.87 -19.10 -8.14
C CYS A 94 -2.76 -18.13 -9.32
N HIS A 95 -2.96 -18.65 -10.53
CA HIS A 95 -3.16 -17.84 -11.73
C HIS A 95 -4.57 -17.21 -11.71
N ILE A 96 -4.64 -15.89 -11.54
CA ILE A 96 -5.87 -15.14 -11.83
C ILE A 96 -5.96 -14.97 -13.35
N SER A 97 -6.84 -15.73 -13.99
CA SER A 97 -7.24 -15.48 -15.37
C SER A 97 -8.30 -14.38 -15.36
N LEU A 98 -7.93 -13.16 -15.72
CA LEU A 98 -8.91 -12.11 -15.98
C LEU A 98 -9.69 -12.50 -17.26
N PRO A 99 -11.04 -12.50 -17.24
CA PRO A 99 -11.81 -12.78 -18.43
C PRO A 99 -11.45 -11.78 -19.53
N GLN A 100 -11.11 -12.28 -20.71
CA GLN A 100 -10.86 -11.45 -21.88
C GLN A 100 -12.13 -10.65 -22.18
N TYR A 101 -11.98 -9.34 -22.30
CA TYR A 101 -13.04 -8.41 -22.64
C TYR A 101 -13.72 -8.87 -23.94
N ILE A 102 -14.98 -9.29 -23.87
CA ILE A 102 -15.78 -9.59 -25.05
C ILE A 102 -16.26 -8.24 -25.58
N GLU A 103 -15.68 -7.77 -26.69
CA GLU A 103 -16.30 -6.69 -27.46
C GLU A 103 -17.67 -7.16 -27.95
N GLU A 104 -18.73 -6.55 -27.39
CA GLU A 104 -20.07 -6.68 -27.93
C GLU A 104 -20.08 -6.10 -29.34
N SER A 105 -20.03 -7.00 -30.32
CA SER A 105 -20.22 -6.68 -31.72
C SER A 105 -21.69 -6.33 -31.93
N ASN A 106 -21.99 -5.03 -31.81
CA ASN A 106 -23.27 -4.45 -32.22
C ASN A 106 -23.53 -4.77 -33.69
N THR A 107 -24.40 -5.74 -33.93
CA THR A 107 -25.01 -6.00 -35.22
C THR A 107 -26.31 -5.21 -35.29
N PHE A 108 -26.33 -4.20 -36.18
CA PHE A 108 -27.55 -3.57 -36.69
C PHE A 108 -28.05 -4.31 -37.91
#